data_AF-A0A235H621-F1
#
_entry.id   AF-A0A235H621-F1
#
_cell.length_a   1.000
_cell.length_b   1.000
_cell.length_c   1.000
_cell.angle_alpha   90.00
_cell.angle_beta   90.00
_cell.angle_gamma   90.00
#
_symmetry.space_group_name_H-M   'P 1'
#
loop_
_entity.id
_entity.type
_entity.pdbx_description
1 polymer ?
#
loop_
_entity_poly.entity_id
_entity_poly.type
_entity_poly.pdbx_seq_one_letter_code
_entity_poly.pdbx_strand_id
1 'polypeptide(L)'
;MVAVALETLGVFMGESLEATGEDNEIGIAIKSLIAGRTEEKVLTIKDIFGRRDAAHPVWGFKIPNIFRTPEIFEWLEKPVLIFIFRDTIAISQRMSKAMRRDPAEAVASTGQLQAELLDCFLTTRFPALGFSYEKVLHDPAKFVDELIGALGLSPTPEQRDAAIAKIMPSPEAYLKISGNAQVVGQLERFQAGYIYGWALDLTNEHATITVQIEIDGTVVGNIAANLHRGDLLEYCRENFHHGFQYKVPASYYDGVERTMRLSIKDASSVRIGGQDQVLKIPAVFGVLEDILDETQRGWVYRHGQSAEGLMIRYKIDDQEVATVKADYPRDDLEPAGFIGAAGVCVALDDRFLDGNVHKIEFEVEGVDEWVIEGSPRYVRFPEAAPRAPEST
;
A
#
# COMPACT_ATOMS: atom_id res chain seq x y z
N MET A 1 -9.70 -7.28 -11.24
CA MET A 1 -10.87 -8.17 -11.42
C MET A 1 -10.94 -9.22 -10.33
N VAL A 2 -10.01 -10.20 -10.26
CA VAL A 2 -10.05 -11.28 -9.24
C VAL A 2 -10.00 -10.75 -7.81
N ALA A 3 -9.02 -9.90 -7.49
CA ALA A 3 -8.89 -9.32 -6.14
C ALA A 3 -10.17 -8.59 -5.69
N VAL A 4 -10.75 -7.78 -6.58
CA VAL A 4 -12.01 -7.06 -6.36
C VAL A 4 -13.19 -8.01 -6.17
N ALA A 5 -13.24 -9.12 -6.93
CA ALA A 5 -14.28 -10.13 -6.76
C ALA A 5 -14.16 -10.83 -5.40
N LEU A 6 -12.95 -11.23 -5.00
CA LEU A 6 -12.67 -11.86 -3.71
C LEU A 6 -13.00 -10.94 -2.53
N GLU A 7 -12.60 -9.67 -2.60
CA GLU A 7 -12.97 -8.65 -1.61
C GLU A 7 -14.50 -8.54 -1.47
N THR A 8 -15.22 -8.51 -2.59
CA THR A 8 -16.69 -8.42 -2.61
C THR A 8 -17.35 -9.68 -2.02
N LEU A 9 -16.70 -10.84 -2.17
CA LEU A 9 -17.11 -12.10 -1.55
C LEU A 9 -16.76 -12.19 -0.06
N GLY A 10 -16.16 -11.15 0.52
CA GLY A 10 -15.82 -11.08 1.95
C GLY A 10 -14.44 -11.62 2.31
N VAL A 11 -13.56 -11.84 1.32
CA VAL A 11 -12.15 -12.17 1.60
C VAL A 11 -11.40 -10.90 1.95
N PHE A 12 -10.66 -10.91 3.05
CA PHE A 12 -9.77 -9.80 3.37
C PHE A 12 -8.60 -9.78 2.37
N MET A 13 -8.48 -8.73 1.57
CA MET A 13 -7.49 -8.68 0.47
C MET A 13 -6.27 -7.78 0.77
N GLY A 14 -6.15 -7.30 2.00
CA GLY A 14 -5.18 -6.29 2.41
C GLY A 14 -5.85 -5.03 2.95
N GLU A 15 -5.14 -4.29 3.79
CA GLU A 15 -5.59 -2.96 4.22
C GLU A 15 -5.28 -1.96 3.11
N SER A 16 -6.28 -1.15 2.73
CA SER A 16 -6.08 -0.03 1.80
C SER A 16 -5.61 -0.43 0.39
N LEU A 17 -6.34 -1.36 -0.25
CA LEU A 17 -6.11 -1.82 -1.62
C LEU A 17 -5.91 -0.66 -2.62
N GLU A 18 -4.89 -0.73 -3.47
CA GLU A 18 -4.73 0.19 -4.61
C GLU A 18 -5.83 0.00 -5.66
N ALA A 19 -5.97 0.91 -6.64
CA ALA A 19 -6.98 0.79 -7.71
C ALA A 19 -6.89 -0.52 -8.53
N THR A 20 -5.73 -1.19 -8.51
CA THR A 20 -5.51 -2.49 -9.18
C THR A 20 -5.83 -3.70 -8.28
N GLY A 21 -6.26 -3.47 -7.04
CA GLY A 21 -6.50 -4.47 -6.00
C GLY A 21 -5.21 -5.01 -5.37
N GLU A 22 -4.12 -4.22 -5.33
CA GLU A 22 -2.85 -4.60 -4.69
C GLU A 22 -2.85 -4.34 -3.20
N ASP A 23 -2.26 -5.27 -2.43
CA ASP A 23 -1.99 -5.09 -1.01
C ASP A 23 -0.77 -4.18 -0.84
N ASN A 24 -0.94 -3.02 -0.21
CA ASN A 24 0.10 -2.01 -0.09
C ASN A 24 1.14 -2.35 0.99
N GLU A 25 0.71 -2.87 2.13
CA GLU A 25 1.61 -3.24 3.23
C GLU A 25 2.57 -4.34 2.77
N ILE A 26 2.01 -5.40 2.18
CA ILE A 26 2.77 -6.51 1.60
C ILE A 26 3.54 -6.04 0.36
N GLY A 27 2.93 -5.19 -0.48
CA GLY A 27 3.55 -4.64 -1.68
C GLY A 27 4.81 -3.82 -1.41
N ILE A 28 4.77 -2.92 -0.42
CA ILE A 28 5.94 -2.13 0.02
C ILE A 28 7.02 -3.06 0.58
N ALA A 29 6.63 -3.99 1.46
CA ALA A 29 7.57 -4.92 2.08
C ALA A 29 8.28 -5.78 1.03
N ILE A 30 7.55 -6.29 0.03
CA ILE A 30 8.12 -7.11 -1.06
C ILE A 30 8.97 -6.28 -2.01
N LYS A 31 8.55 -5.06 -2.39
CA LYS A 31 9.39 -4.16 -3.20
C LYS A 31 10.71 -3.86 -2.49
N SER A 32 10.66 -3.60 -1.18
CA SER A 32 11.84 -3.40 -0.34
C SER A 32 12.73 -4.65 -0.28
N LEU A 33 12.15 -5.84 -0.17
CA LEU A 33 12.86 -7.11 -0.21
C LEU A 33 13.59 -7.33 -1.56
N ILE A 34 12.89 -7.09 -2.68
CA ILE A 34 13.44 -7.22 -4.03
C ILE A 34 14.60 -6.23 -4.27
N ALA A 35 14.48 -5.00 -3.77
CA ALA A 35 15.53 -4.00 -3.86
C ALA A 35 16.80 -4.36 -3.06
N GLY A 36 16.67 -5.18 -2.02
CA GLY A 36 17.80 -5.70 -1.25
C GLY A 36 17.35 -6.61 -0.13
N ARG A 37 17.65 -7.91 -0.26
CA ARG A 37 17.19 -8.94 0.67
C ARG A 37 18.00 -8.93 1.97
N THR A 38 17.31 -8.81 3.09
CA THR A 38 17.89 -8.92 4.44
C THR A 38 16.96 -9.75 5.34
N GLU A 39 17.48 -10.23 6.47
CA GLU A 39 16.71 -11.00 7.45
C GLU A 39 15.54 -10.18 8.03
N GLU A 40 15.77 -8.90 8.32
CA GLU A 40 14.77 -7.99 8.90
C GLU A 40 13.56 -7.84 7.96
N LYS A 41 13.81 -7.73 6.65
CA LYS A 41 12.74 -7.60 5.65
C LYS A 41 11.94 -8.90 5.48
N VAL A 42 12.61 -10.05 5.57
CA VAL A 42 11.93 -11.36 5.53
C VAL A 42 11.03 -11.52 6.76
N LEU A 43 11.54 -11.19 7.95
CA LEU A 43 10.77 -11.25 9.20
C LEU A 43 9.58 -10.29 9.18
N THR A 44 9.75 -9.09 8.63
CA THR A 44 8.66 -8.12 8.44
C THR A 44 7.52 -8.71 7.60
N ILE A 45 7.82 -9.37 6.48
CA ILE A 45 6.78 -9.99 5.64
C ILE A 45 6.09 -11.14 6.38
N LYS A 46 6.85 -11.97 7.09
CA LYS A 46 6.31 -13.09 7.86
C LYS A 46 5.39 -12.63 9.01
N ASP A 47 5.72 -11.53 9.68
CA ASP A 47 4.85 -10.94 10.70
C ASP A 47 3.56 -10.40 10.10
N ILE A 48 3.62 -9.72 8.95
CA ILE A 48 2.41 -9.31 8.23
C ILE A 48 1.53 -10.53 8.00
N PHE A 49 2.08 -11.62 7.46
CA PHE A 49 1.32 -12.85 7.19
C PHE A 49 0.74 -13.45 8.48
N GLY A 50 1.54 -13.58 9.53
CA GLY A 50 1.09 -14.10 10.83
C GLY A 50 -0.04 -13.26 11.46
N ARG A 51 0.03 -11.93 11.35
CA ARG A 51 -1.06 -11.04 11.77
C ARG A 51 -2.33 -11.28 10.96
N ARG A 52 -2.22 -11.47 9.63
CA ARG A 52 -3.37 -11.78 8.77
C ARG A 52 -3.97 -13.14 9.10
N ASP A 53 -3.14 -14.16 9.31
CA ASP A 53 -3.56 -15.51 9.73
C ASP A 53 -4.32 -15.48 11.07
N ALA A 54 -3.88 -14.64 12.01
CA ALA A 54 -4.54 -14.49 13.31
C ALA A 54 -5.87 -13.70 13.23
N ALA A 55 -5.94 -12.69 12.36
CA ALA A 55 -7.08 -11.77 12.30
C ALA A 55 -8.20 -12.22 11.33
N HIS A 56 -7.86 -13.02 10.31
CA HIS A 56 -8.78 -13.34 9.22
C HIS A 56 -8.81 -14.84 8.93
N PRO A 57 -9.99 -15.47 8.88
CA PRO A 57 -10.10 -16.90 8.58
C PRO A 57 -9.68 -17.22 7.13
N VAL A 58 -9.91 -16.27 6.21
CA VAL A 58 -9.44 -16.31 4.83
C VAL A 58 -9.00 -14.90 4.46
N TRP A 59 -7.78 -14.79 3.93
CA TRP A 59 -7.25 -13.56 3.39
C TRP A 59 -6.46 -13.83 2.12
N GLY A 60 -6.19 -12.78 1.36
CA GLY A 60 -5.38 -12.85 0.16
C GLY A 60 -4.70 -11.53 -0.12
N PHE A 61 -3.82 -11.52 -1.12
CA PHE A 61 -3.21 -10.32 -1.65
C PHE A 61 -2.96 -10.52 -3.14
N LYS A 62 -2.90 -9.43 -3.90
CA LYS A 62 -2.45 -9.45 -5.29
C LYS A 62 -1.23 -8.57 -5.41
N ILE A 63 -0.19 -9.09 -6.06
CA ILE A 63 0.99 -8.32 -6.47
C ILE A 63 1.37 -8.76 -7.88
N PRO A 64 1.53 -7.84 -8.85
CA PRO A 64 1.95 -8.16 -10.20
C PRO A 64 3.27 -8.92 -10.19
N ASN A 65 3.33 -9.97 -11.00
CA ASN A 65 4.55 -10.76 -11.20
C ASN A 65 5.14 -11.39 -9.92
N ILE A 66 4.35 -11.54 -8.86
CA ILE A 66 4.79 -12.18 -7.61
C ILE A 66 5.30 -13.62 -7.82
N PHE A 67 4.87 -14.28 -8.91
CA PHE A 67 5.37 -15.58 -9.33
C PHE A 67 6.88 -15.61 -9.63
N ARG A 68 7.52 -14.44 -9.81
CA ARG A 68 8.98 -14.30 -9.95
C ARG A 68 9.72 -14.31 -8.60
N THR A 69 9.00 -14.32 -7.49
CA THR A 69 9.54 -14.42 -6.13
C THR A 69 8.83 -15.57 -5.39
N PRO A 70 8.93 -16.81 -5.91
CA PRO A 70 8.11 -17.94 -5.46
C PRO A 70 8.41 -18.37 -4.01
N GLU A 71 9.57 -17.99 -3.46
CA GLU A 71 9.92 -18.28 -2.07
C GLU A 71 8.96 -17.64 -1.06
N ILE A 72 8.22 -16.59 -1.43
CA ILE A 72 7.23 -15.94 -0.58
C ILE A 72 6.06 -16.89 -0.30
N PHE A 73 5.72 -17.76 -1.25
CA PHE A 73 4.63 -18.72 -1.08
C PHE A 73 4.93 -19.75 0.02
N GLU A 74 6.21 -20.02 0.27
CA GLU A 74 6.68 -20.91 1.33
C GLU A 74 6.50 -20.33 2.74
N TRP A 75 6.17 -19.03 2.86
CA TRP A 75 5.94 -18.36 4.13
C TRP A 75 4.46 -18.28 4.50
N LEU A 76 3.57 -18.73 3.62
CA LEU A 76 2.12 -18.77 3.84
C LEU A 76 1.73 -20.15 4.40
N GLU A 77 0.78 -20.19 5.35
CA GLU A 77 0.39 -21.45 5.99
C GLU A 77 -0.33 -22.40 5.01
N LYS A 78 -1.35 -21.89 4.29
CA LYS A 78 -2.21 -22.66 3.37
C LYS A 78 -2.51 -21.87 2.09
N PRO A 79 -1.50 -21.54 1.27
CA PRO A 79 -1.72 -20.70 0.09
C PRO A 79 -2.55 -21.43 -0.98
N VAL A 80 -3.48 -20.71 -1.59
CA VAL A 80 -4.11 -21.08 -2.86
C VAL A 80 -3.70 -20.04 -3.89
N LEU A 81 -3.03 -20.47 -4.95
CA LEU A 81 -2.52 -19.58 -6.00
C LEU A 81 -3.57 -19.44 -7.12
N ILE A 82 -3.93 -18.21 -7.47
CA ILE A 82 -4.91 -17.95 -8.54
C ILE A 82 -4.21 -17.33 -9.74
N PHE A 83 -4.18 -18.06 -10.85
CA PHE A 83 -3.56 -17.67 -12.11
C PHE A 83 -4.61 -17.24 -13.12
N ILE A 84 -4.45 -16.04 -13.66
CA ILE A 84 -5.24 -15.55 -14.80
C ILE A 84 -4.37 -15.53 -16.04
N PHE A 85 -4.71 -16.39 -16.99
CA PHE A 85 -4.14 -16.42 -18.33
C PHE A 85 -4.99 -15.56 -19.26
N ARG A 86 -4.34 -14.83 -20.17
CA ARG A 86 -5.02 -13.97 -21.12
C ARG A 86 -4.32 -14.06 -22.46
N ASP A 87 -5.06 -13.78 -23.53
CA ASP A 87 -4.48 -13.72 -24.87
C ASP A 87 -3.21 -12.84 -24.91
N THR A 88 -2.10 -13.43 -25.34
CA THR A 88 -0.78 -12.78 -25.40
C THR A 88 -0.77 -11.58 -26.34
N ILE A 89 -1.55 -11.61 -27.43
CA ILE A 89 -1.66 -10.48 -28.36
C ILE A 89 -2.50 -9.36 -27.72
N ALA A 90 -3.57 -9.67 -27.00
CA ALA A 90 -4.36 -8.68 -26.29
C ALA A 90 -3.55 -8.02 -25.16
N ILE A 91 -2.75 -8.80 -24.42
CA ILE A 91 -1.82 -8.26 -23.43
C ILE A 91 -0.73 -7.44 -24.12
N SER A 92 -0.11 -7.93 -25.20
CA SER A 92 1.01 -7.26 -25.85
C SER A 92 0.58 -6.01 -26.61
N GLN A 93 -0.61 -5.97 -27.20
CA GLN A 93 -1.19 -4.76 -27.79
C GLN A 93 -1.49 -3.74 -26.69
N ARG A 94 -2.02 -4.20 -25.55
CA ARG A 94 -2.18 -3.34 -24.38
C ARG A 94 -0.83 -2.82 -23.93
N MET A 95 0.18 -3.67 -23.72
CA MET A 95 1.55 -3.34 -23.32
C MET A 95 2.32 -2.49 -24.34
N SER A 96 2.14 -2.70 -25.65
CA SER A 96 2.78 -1.91 -26.71
C SER A 96 2.15 -0.52 -26.79
N LYS A 97 0.81 -0.44 -26.72
CA LYS A 97 0.07 0.82 -26.63
C LYS A 97 0.35 1.54 -25.32
N ALA A 98 0.51 0.79 -24.24
CA ALA A 98 0.82 1.21 -22.87
C ALA A 98 2.26 1.67 -22.69
N MET A 99 3.27 1.03 -23.29
CA MET A 99 4.71 1.25 -23.05
C MET A 99 5.48 1.83 -24.25
N ARG A 100 4.81 2.18 -25.36
CA ARG A 100 5.46 2.60 -26.63
C ARG A 100 6.54 1.63 -27.14
N ARG A 101 6.48 0.36 -26.73
CA ARG A 101 7.39 -0.67 -27.20
C ARG A 101 7.07 -1.06 -28.64
N ASP A 102 8.11 -1.40 -29.39
CA ASP A 102 7.95 -2.05 -30.67
C ASP A 102 6.97 -3.23 -30.53
N PRO A 103 5.93 -3.33 -31.37
CA PRO A 103 4.91 -4.36 -31.23
C PRO A 103 5.49 -5.79 -31.21
N ALA A 104 6.56 -6.07 -31.95
CA ALA A 104 7.18 -7.39 -31.95
C ALA A 104 7.94 -7.65 -30.64
N GLU A 105 8.66 -6.66 -30.11
CA GLU A 105 9.31 -6.76 -28.78
C GLU A 105 8.29 -6.91 -27.64
N ALA A 106 7.17 -6.18 -27.71
CA ALA A 106 6.07 -6.30 -26.76
C ALA A 106 5.45 -7.70 -26.80
N VAL A 107 5.21 -8.25 -27.99
CA VAL A 107 4.73 -9.63 -28.16
C VAL A 107 5.73 -10.63 -27.59
N ALA A 108 7.01 -10.50 -27.92
CA ALA A 108 8.06 -11.42 -27.47
C ALA A 108 8.19 -11.41 -25.93
N SER A 109 8.30 -10.23 -25.32
CA SER A 109 8.42 -10.08 -23.86
C SER A 109 7.16 -10.53 -23.12
N THR A 110 5.97 -10.26 -23.66
CA THR A 110 4.69 -10.76 -23.10
C THR A 110 4.61 -12.28 -23.21
N GLY A 111 5.02 -12.85 -24.35
CA GLY A 111 5.05 -14.30 -24.55
C GLY A 111 5.98 -14.98 -23.54
N GLN A 112 7.15 -14.41 -23.28
CA GLN A 112 8.07 -14.91 -22.27
C GLN A 112 7.48 -14.80 -20.86
N LEU A 113 6.87 -13.67 -20.51
CA LEU A 113 6.19 -13.50 -19.22
C LEU A 113 5.06 -14.52 -19.02
N GLN A 114 4.25 -14.77 -20.06
CA GLN A 114 3.19 -15.78 -20.02
C GLN A 114 3.75 -17.21 -19.92
N ALA A 115 4.90 -17.49 -20.54
CA ALA A 115 5.58 -18.77 -20.41
C ALA A 115 6.10 -19.00 -18.97
N GLU A 116 6.70 -17.99 -18.34
CA GLU A 116 7.12 -18.04 -16.93
C GLU A 116 5.92 -18.23 -15.98
N LEU A 117 4.81 -17.53 -16.23
CA LEU A 117 3.58 -17.68 -15.46
C LEU A 117 3.01 -19.10 -15.59
N LEU A 118 2.98 -19.65 -16.81
CA LEU A 118 2.53 -21.01 -17.08
C LEU A 118 3.44 -22.05 -16.43
N ASP A 119 4.76 -21.87 -16.49
CA ASP A 119 5.72 -22.75 -15.84
C ASP A 119 5.49 -22.77 -14.32
N CYS A 120 5.30 -21.60 -13.70
CA CYS A 120 4.94 -21.51 -12.28
C CYS A 120 3.63 -22.26 -11.96
N PHE A 121 2.59 -22.09 -12.79
CA PHE A 121 1.32 -22.80 -12.61
C PHE A 121 1.45 -24.33 -12.74
N LEU A 122 2.28 -24.82 -13.65
CA LEU A 122 2.45 -26.26 -13.90
C LEU A 122 3.38 -26.94 -12.89
N THR A 123 4.30 -26.18 -12.29
CA THR A 123 5.35 -26.72 -11.41
C THR A 123 5.11 -26.46 -9.93
N THR A 124 4.20 -25.54 -9.59
CA THR A 124 3.89 -25.23 -8.19
C THR A 124 3.35 -26.46 -7.45
N ARG A 125 3.83 -26.66 -6.22
CA ARG A 125 3.35 -27.70 -5.31
C ARG A 125 2.12 -27.26 -4.51
N PHE A 126 1.78 -25.97 -4.57
CA PHE A 126 0.65 -25.39 -3.85
C PHE A 126 -0.65 -25.59 -4.65
N PRO A 127 -1.81 -25.69 -3.98
CA PRO A 127 -3.10 -25.66 -4.67
C PRO A 127 -3.19 -24.44 -5.60
N ALA A 128 -3.52 -24.68 -6.86
CA ALA A 128 -3.56 -23.64 -7.88
C ALA A 128 -4.83 -23.70 -8.72
N LEU A 129 -5.42 -22.52 -8.98
CA LEU A 129 -6.57 -22.35 -9.87
C LEU A 129 -6.11 -21.57 -11.10
N GLY A 130 -6.42 -22.10 -12.28
CA GLY A 130 -6.07 -21.46 -13.55
C GLY A 130 -7.33 -21.05 -14.31
N PHE A 131 -7.45 -19.78 -14.65
CA PHE A 131 -8.58 -19.25 -15.41
C PHE A 131 -8.13 -18.51 -16.66
N SER A 132 -8.89 -18.64 -17.74
CA SER A 132 -8.77 -17.77 -18.92
C SER A 132 -9.60 -16.52 -18.70
N TYR A 133 -8.98 -15.35 -18.85
CA TYR A 133 -9.62 -14.05 -18.78
C TYR A 133 -10.87 -13.97 -19.67
N GLU A 134 -10.79 -14.44 -20.91
CA GLU A 134 -11.88 -14.40 -21.89
C GLU A 134 -13.06 -15.27 -21.46
N LYS A 135 -12.78 -16.46 -20.91
CA LYS A 135 -13.83 -17.35 -20.38
C LYS A 135 -14.48 -16.77 -19.13
N VAL A 136 -13.70 -16.14 -18.27
CA VAL A 136 -14.23 -15.44 -17.08
C VAL A 136 -15.18 -14.32 -17.48
N LEU A 137 -14.86 -13.57 -18.54
CA LEU A 137 -15.77 -12.54 -19.07
C LEU A 137 -17.02 -13.12 -19.75
N HIS A 138 -16.91 -14.30 -20.36
CA HIS A 138 -18.03 -14.94 -21.03
C HIS A 138 -19.06 -15.52 -20.04
N ASP A 139 -18.58 -16.11 -18.94
CA ASP A 139 -19.43 -16.68 -17.89
C ASP A 139 -18.91 -16.28 -16.48
N PRO A 140 -19.16 -15.02 -16.07
CA PRO A 140 -18.73 -14.54 -14.76
C PRO A 140 -19.34 -15.29 -13.57
N ALA A 141 -20.58 -15.77 -13.72
CA ALA A 141 -21.28 -16.50 -12.67
C ALA A 141 -20.57 -17.83 -12.36
N LYS A 142 -20.24 -18.60 -13.40
CA LYS A 142 -19.48 -19.84 -13.24
C LYS A 142 -18.12 -19.60 -12.61
N PHE A 143 -17.40 -18.55 -13.02
CA PHE A 143 -16.12 -18.21 -12.42
C PHE A 143 -16.25 -17.87 -10.92
N VAL A 144 -17.24 -17.05 -10.54
CA VAL A 144 -17.49 -16.72 -9.13
C VAL A 144 -17.85 -17.96 -8.33
N ASP A 145 -18.69 -18.85 -8.88
CA ASP A 145 -19.07 -20.10 -8.21
C ASP A 145 -17.87 -21.06 -8.04
N GLU A 146 -16.98 -21.14 -9.04
CA GLU A 146 -15.73 -21.90 -8.94
C GLU A 146 -14.79 -21.31 -7.88
N LEU A 147 -14.67 -19.98 -7.77
CA LEU A 147 -13.91 -19.33 -6.69
C LEU A 147 -14.50 -19.64 -5.32
N ILE A 148 -15.82 -19.50 -5.15
CA ILE A 148 -16.52 -19.78 -3.90
C ILE A 148 -16.28 -21.23 -3.48
N GLY A 149 -16.47 -22.18 -4.39
CA GLY A 149 -16.30 -23.61 -4.13
C GLY A 149 -14.85 -23.99 -3.82
N ALA A 150 -13.90 -23.48 -4.60
CA ALA A 150 -12.48 -23.83 -4.43
C ALA A 150 -11.86 -23.23 -3.16
N LEU A 151 -12.32 -22.05 -2.73
CA LEU A 151 -11.84 -21.36 -1.53
C LEU A 151 -12.70 -21.63 -0.29
N GLY A 152 -13.78 -22.41 -0.42
CA GLY A 152 -14.67 -22.73 0.70
C GLY A 152 -15.41 -21.52 1.28
N LEU A 153 -15.71 -20.51 0.45
CA LEU A 153 -16.35 -19.28 0.90
C LEU A 153 -17.85 -19.50 1.14
N SER A 154 -18.44 -18.69 2.02
CA SER A 154 -19.88 -18.69 2.30
C SER A 154 -20.48 -17.28 2.20
N PRO A 155 -20.43 -16.65 1.00
CA PRO A 155 -20.96 -15.31 0.80
C PRO A 155 -22.50 -15.30 0.84
N THR A 156 -23.07 -14.13 1.13
CA THR A 156 -24.50 -13.88 0.92
C THR A 156 -24.85 -13.88 -0.57
N PRO A 157 -26.11 -14.15 -0.97
CA PRO A 157 -26.56 -14.00 -2.35
C PRO A 157 -26.23 -12.63 -2.93
N GLU A 158 -26.37 -11.57 -2.14
CA GLU A 158 -26.08 -10.19 -2.54
C GLU A 158 -24.59 -9.98 -2.82
N GLN A 159 -23.70 -10.51 -1.98
CA GLN A 159 -22.24 -10.46 -2.22
C GLN A 159 -21.84 -11.23 -3.48
N ARG A 160 -22.45 -12.40 -3.70
CA ARG A 160 -22.21 -13.21 -4.90
C ARG A 160 -22.62 -12.43 -6.16
N ASP A 161 -23.83 -11.89 -6.19
CA ASP A 161 -24.32 -11.14 -7.34
C ASP A 161 -23.53 -9.85 -7.58
N ALA A 162 -23.11 -9.17 -6.51
CA ALA A 162 -22.23 -8.01 -6.59
C ALA A 162 -20.85 -8.37 -7.14
N ALA A 163 -20.27 -9.51 -6.76
CA ALA A 163 -18.98 -9.97 -7.27
C ALA A 163 -19.07 -10.29 -8.78
N ILE A 164 -20.16 -10.94 -9.22
CA ILE A 164 -20.46 -11.20 -10.63
C ILE A 164 -20.54 -9.88 -11.40
N ALA A 165 -21.27 -8.89 -10.89
CA ALA A 165 -21.45 -7.59 -11.55
C ALA A 165 -20.13 -6.80 -11.71
N LYS A 166 -19.14 -7.02 -10.83
CA LYS A 166 -17.82 -6.39 -10.91
C LYS A 166 -16.86 -7.07 -11.90
N ILE A 167 -17.22 -8.25 -12.41
CA ILE A 167 -16.47 -8.95 -13.46
C ILE A 167 -16.94 -8.40 -14.80
N MET A 168 -16.23 -7.38 -15.25
CA MET A 168 -16.44 -6.76 -16.54
C MET A 168 -15.12 -6.75 -17.30
N PRO A 169 -15.16 -6.76 -18.64
CA PRO A 169 -13.97 -6.45 -19.42
C PRO A 169 -13.39 -5.14 -18.90
N SER A 170 -12.06 -5.04 -18.80
CA SER A 170 -11.41 -3.74 -18.52
C SER A 170 -12.12 -2.67 -19.34
N PRO A 171 -12.78 -1.66 -18.74
CA PRO A 171 -13.82 -0.94 -19.44
C PRO A 171 -13.29 -0.32 -20.74
N GLU A 172 -13.92 -0.62 -21.87
CA GLU A 172 -13.83 0.23 -23.07
C GLU A 172 -14.31 1.66 -22.76
N ALA A 173 -14.95 1.88 -21.61
CA ALA A 173 -15.25 3.20 -21.04
C ALA A 173 -13.99 4.00 -20.61
N TYR A 174 -12.80 3.38 -20.54
CA TYR A 174 -11.53 4.12 -20.54
C TYR A 174 -11.10 4.59 -21.94
N LEU A 175 -11.71 4.06 -23.00
CA LEU A 175 -11.43 4.38 -24.41
C LEU A 175 -12.53 5.22 -25.09
N LYS A 176 -13.69 5.43 -24.44
CA LYS A 176 -14.78 6.30 -24.92
C LYS A 176 -15.06 7.44 -23.95
N ILE A 177 -14.11 8.38 -23.84
CA ILE A 177 -14.42 9.74 -23.40
C ILE A 177 -14.64 10.58 -24.65
N SER A 178 -15.89 10.66 -25.09
CA SER A 178 -16.32 11.66 -26.06
C SER A 178 -16.40 13.01 -25.38
N GLY A 179 -15.49 13.93 -25.71
CA GLY A 179 -15.65 15.38 -25.49
C GLY A 179 -14.66 16.01 -24.51
N ASN A 180 -13.56 16.55 -25.06
CA ASN A 180 -12.72 17.63 -24.52
C ASN A 180 -12.01 17.51 -23.16
N ALA A 181 -12.11 16.41 -22.41
CA ALA A 181 -11.19 16.13 -21.30
C ALA A 181 -10.38 14.85 -21.58
N GLN A 182 -9.08 14.98 -21.83
CA GLN A 182 -8.15 13.84 -22.00
C GLN A 182 -7.32 13.53 -20.74
N VAL A 183 -7.62 14.21 -19.64
CA VAL A 183 -7.00 13.94 -18.35
C VAL A 183 -7.83 12.88 -17.62
N VAL A 184 -7.16 11.82 -17.20
CA VAL A 184 -7.69 10.76 -16.33
C VAL A 184 -6.96 10.80 -14.99
N GLY A 185 -7.56 10.21 -13.97
CA GLY A 185 -6.94 10.11 -12.66
C GLY A 185 -7.85 9.40 -11.67
N GLN A 186 -7.29 9.10 -10.51
CA GLN A 186 -8.01 8.44 -9.43
C GLN A 186 -7.46 8.97 -8.10
N LEU A 187 -8.35 9.43 -7.21
CA LEU A 187 -8.07 9.45 -5.79
C LEU A 187 -8.17 8.02 -5.28
N GLU A 188 -7.12 7.57 -4.59
CA GLU A 188 -7.04 6.19 -4.14
C GLU A 188 -7.33 6.09 -2.66
N ARG A 189 -6.56 6.78 -1.80
CA ARG A 189 -6.72 6.63 -0.34
C ARG A 189 -6.12 7.78 0.48
N PHE A 190 -6.45 7.75 1.77
CA PHE A 190 -5.82 8.52 2.83
C PHE A 190 -5.17 7.56 3.84
N GLN A 191 -3.88 7.70 4.12
CA GLN A 191 -3.14 6.88 5.09
C GLN A 191 -2.05 7.71 5.76
N ALA A 192 -1.90 7.58 7.07
CA ALA A 192 -0.81 8.21 7.83
C ALA A 192 -0.67 9.73 7.56
N GLY A 193 -1.79 10.43 7.39
CA GLY A 193 -1.74 11.86 7.08
C GLY A 193 -1.51 12.20 5.60
N TYR A 194 -1.39 11.22 4.72
CA TYR A 194 -1.13 11.41 3.30
C TYR A 194 -2.31 10.97 2.45
N ILE A 195 -2.58 11.75 1.42
CA ILE A 195 -3.50 11.48 0.32
C ILE A 195 -2.69 10.94 -0.84
N TYR A 196 -3.16 9.85 -1.43
CA TYR A 196 -2.55 9.21 -2.58
C TYR A 196 -3.49 9.17 -3.76
N GLY A 197 -2.92 9.28 -4.94
CA GLY A 197 -3.63 9.03 -6.17
C GLY A 197 -2.72 9.22 -7.38
N TRP A 198 -3.33 9.34 -8.54
CA TRP A 198 -2.63 9.65 -9.77
C TRP A 198 -3.47 10.51 -10.69
N ALA A 199 -2.80 11.24 -11.57
CA ALA A 199 -3.44 11.96 -12.65
C ALA A 199 -2.52 12.01 -13.87
N LEU A 200 -3.09 11.77 -15.05
CA LEU A 200 -2.38 11.62 -16.31
C LEU A 200 -3.14 12.27 -17.47
N ASP A 201 -2.42 13.01 -18.30
CA ASP A 201 -2.92 13.56 -19.54
C ASP A 201 -2.64 12.56 -20.67
N LEU A 202 -3.70 11.99 -21.24
CA LEU A 202 -3.59 11.02 -22.33
C LEU A 202 -3.11 11.65 -23.65
N THR A 203 -3.21 12.98 -23.81
CA THR A 203 -2.62 13.68 -24.98
C THR A 203 -1.11 13.85 -24.84
N ASN A 204 -0.61 13.96 -23.61
CA ASN A 204 0.76 14.35 -23.32
C ASN A 204 1.24 13.73 -22.00
N GLU A 205 1.71 12.48 -22.05
CA GLU A 205 2.27 11.76 -20.90
C GLU A 205 3.55 12.38 -20.32
N HIS A 206 4.18 13.34 -20.99
CA HIS A 206 5.28 14.11 -20.40
C HIS A 206 4.77 15.34 -19.64
N ALA A 207 3.49 15.68 -19.76
CA ALA A 207 2.87 16.71 -18.96
C ALA A 207 2.71 16.22 -17.52
N THR A 208 3.26 16.99 -16.59
CA THR A 208 2.97 16.84 -15.17
C THR A 208 1.63 17.51 -14.86
N ILE A 209 0.64 16.73 -14.46
CA ILE A 209 -0.63 17.28 -14.00
C ILE A 209 -0.48 17.79 -12.58
N THR A 210 -1.06 18.96 -12.33
CA THR A 210 -1.22 19.47 -10.97
C THR A 210 -2.63 19.16 -10.48
N VAL A 211 -2.72 18.43 -9.38
CA VAL A 211 -3.98 18.09 -8.72
C VAL A 211 -4.21 19.07 -7.58
N GLN A 212 -5.36 19.72 -7.58
CA GLN A 212 -5.84 20.59 -6.51
C GLN A 212 -6.59 19.75 -5.48
N ILE A 213 -6.25 19.95 -4.21
CA ILE A 213 -6.83 19.27 -3.07
C ILE A 213 -7.73 20.23 -2.31
N GLU A 214 -8.97 19.81 -2.06
CA GLU A 214 -9.98 20.52 -1.29
C GLU A 214 -10.42 19.68 -0.10
N ILE A 215 -10.53 20.30 1.08
CA ILE A 215 -11.12 19.69 2.28
C ILE A 215 -12.21 20.64 2.79
N ASP A 216 -13.41 20.10 3.00
CA ASP A 216 -14.62 20.83 3.39
C ASP A 216 -14.90 22.06 2.49
N GLY A 217 -14.63 21.90 1.19
CA GLY A 217 -14.79 22.96 0.19
C GLY A 217 -13.70 24.03 0.17
N THR A 218 -12.67 23.92 1.01
CA THR A 218 -11.52 24.84 1.03
C THR A 218 -10.34 24.21 0.30
N VAL A 219 -9.71 24.93 -0.63
CA VAL A 219 -8.48 24.48 -1.30
C VAL A 219 -7.33 24.48 -0.30
N VAL A 220 -6.77 23.31 -0.01
CA VAL A 220 -5.69 23.12 0.97
C VAL A 220 -4.31 23.00 0.33
N GLY A 221 -4.25 22.66 -0.96
CA GLY A 221 -2.99 22.54 -1.64
C GLY A 221 -3.11 22.13 -3.11
N ASN A 222 -1.96 22.14 -3.77
CA ASN A 222 -1.78 21.65 -5.12
C ASN A 222 -0.58 20.69 -5.11
N ILE A 223 -0.68 19.55 -5.77
CA ILE A 223 0.39 18.56 -5.84
C ILE A 223 0.64 18.14 -7.29
N ALA A 224 1.92 18.04 -7.65
CA ALA A 224 2.32 17.50 -8.94
C ALA A 224 2.16 15.97 -8.92
N ALA A 225 1.48 15.45 -9.94
CA ALA A 225 1.45 14.04 -10.27
C ALA A 225 2.75 13.66 -10.99
N ASN A 226 3.83 13.41 -10.24
CA ASN A 226 5.19 13.14 -10.74
C ASN A 226 5.89 11.96 -10.03
N LEU A 227 5.19 11.19 -9.20
CA LEU A 227 5.74 10.00 -8.57
C LEU A 227 5.66 8.81 -9.51
N HIS A 228 6.70 7.98 -9.50
CA HIS A 228 6.78 6.81 -10.35
C HIS A 228 5.68 5.78 -9.99
N ARG A 229 4.89 5.41 -10.99
CA ARG A 229 3.75 4.50 -10.93
C ARG A 229 3.85 3.53 -12.10
N GLY A 230 4.67 2.50 -11.92
CA GLY A 230 4.88 1.46 -12.93
C GLY A 230 3.61 0.66 -13.24
N ASP A 231 2.59 0.75 -12.38
CA ASP A 231 1.25 0.20 -12.54
C ASP A 231 0.37 1.01 -13.52
N LEU A 232 0.70 2.29 -13.76
CA LEU A 232 0.06 3.12 -14.80
C LEU A 232 0.55 2.83 -16.20
N LEU A 233 1.28 1.73 -16.36
CA LEU A 233 1.62 1.13 -17.63
C LEU A 233 0.46 1.21 -18.61
N GLU A 234 -0.74 0.84 -18.18
CA GLU A 234 -1.93 0.82 -19.03
C GLU A 234 -2.31 2.18 -19.66
N TYR A 235 -1.74 3.28 -19.17
CA TYR A 235 -2.08 4.64 -19.58
C TYR A 235 -0.90 5.50 -20.09
N CYS A 236 0.36 5.25 -19.70
CA CYS A 236 1.52 6.13 -20.02
C CYS A 236 2.75 5.35 -20.48
N ARG A 237 3.43 5.86 -21.52
CA ARG A 237 4.26 5.04 -22.43
C ARG A 237 5.77 5.13 -22.20
N GLU A 238 6.29 6.32 -21.91
CA GLU A 238 7.70 6.55 -21.60
C GLU A 238 7.91 7.09 -20.19
N ASN A 239 6.91 7.78 -19.65
CA ASN A 239 6.99 8.45 -18.37
C ASN A 239 5.97 7.85 -17.40
N PHE A 240 6.45 7.17 -16.36
CA PHE A 240 5.59 6.58 -15.32
C PHE A 240 5.38 7.52 -14.14
N HIS A 241 5.82 8.77 -14.24
CA HIS A 241 5.77 9.75 -13.16
C HIS A 241 4.43 10.48 -13.15
N HIS A 242 3.39 9.79 -12.67
CA HIS A 242 2.00 10.30 -12.66
C HIS A 242 1.26 10.05 -11.33
N GLY A 243 1.92 9.44 -10.36
CA GLY A 243 1.40 9.37 -9.00
C GLY A 243 1.57 10.69 -8.29
N PHE A 244 0.73 10.97 -7.31
CA PHE A 244 0.96 12.02 -6.33
C PHE A 244 0.79 11.46 -4.92
N GLN A 245 1.52 12.07 -4.00
CA GLN A 245 1.37 11.90 -2.57
C GLN A 245 1.30 13.30 -1.99
N TYR A 246 0.20 13.63 -1.32
CA TYR A 246 -0.01 14.92 -0.70
C TYR A 246 -0.19 14.74 0.80
N LYS A 247 0.68 15.36 1.59
CA LYS A 247 0.54 15.40 3.04
C LYS A 247 -0.60 16.35 3.40
N VAL A 248 -1.64 15.83 4.04
CA VAL A 248 -2.69 16.65 4.62
C VAL A 248 -2.05 17.62 5.63
N PRO A 249 -2.42 18.91 5.60
CA PRO A 249 -1.91 19.88 6.57
C PRO A 249 -2.29 19.49 7.99
N ALA A 250 -1.37 19.71 8.94
CA ALA A 250 -1.53 19.38 10.36
C ALA A 250 -2.84 19.94 10.97
N SER A 251 -3.40 20.99 10.38
CA SER A 251 -4.67 21.60 10.78
C SER A 251 -5.91 20.71 10.60
N TYR A 252 -5.80 19.58 9.90
CA TYR A 252 -6.92 18.68 9.61
C TYR A 252 -6.88 17.37 10.40
N TYR A 253 -5.88 17.18 11.26
CA TYR A 253 -5.75 15.96 12.07
C TYR A 253 -6.58 16.07 13.33
N ASP A 254 -7.87 16.43 13.26
CA ASP A 254 -8.68 16.76 14.43
C ASP A 254 -9.57 15.61 14.92
N GLY A 255 -9.45 14.42 14.34
CA GLY A 255 -10.32 13.28 14.63
C GLY A 255 -11.72 13.40 14.03
N VAL A 256 -11.99 14.47 13.28
CA VAL A 256 -13.32 14.75 12.70
C VAL A 256 -13.40 14.16 11.30
N GLU A 257 -14.57 13.64 10.94
CA GLU A 257 -14.87 13.24 9.56
C GLU A 257 -15.01 14.47 8.65
N ARG A 258 -14.33 14.46 7.52
CA ARG A 258 -14.26 15.58 6.59
C ARG A 258 -14.55 15.15 5.17
N THR A 259 -15.11 16.07 4.38
CA THR A 259 -15.34 15.82 2.95
C THR A 259 -14.15 16.29 2.15
N MET A 260 -13.56 15.40 1.38
CA MET A 260 -12.38 15.65 0.59
C MET A 260 -12.70 15.60 -0.90
N ARG A 261 -12.28 16.62 -1.65
CA ARG A 261 -12.41 16.70 -3.10
C ARG A 261 -11.04 16.89 -3.76
N LEU A 262 -10.86 16.28 -4.93
CA LEU A 262 -9.71 16.53 -5.80
C LEU A 262 -10.19 17.00 -7.17
N SER A 263 -9.52 18.00 -7.71
CA SER A 263 -9.77 18.51 -9.04
C SER A 263 -8.45 18.73 -9.80
N ILE A 264 -8.53 18.79 -11.12
CA ILE A 264 -7.35 19.17 -11.91
C ILE A 264 -7.23 20.69 -11.85
N LYS A 265 -6.05 21.17 -11.46
CA LYS A 265 -5.79 22.61 -11.38
C LYS A 265 -6.04 23.26 -12.75
N ASP A 266 -6.75 24.37 -12.75
CA ASP A 266 -7.16 25.11 -13.96
C ASP A 266 -8.11 24.34 -14.91
N ALA A 267 -8.59 23.16 -14.50
CA ALA A 267 -9.54 22.33 -15.25
C ALA A 267 -10.52 21.60 -14.32
N SER A 268 -11.19 22.36 -13.43
CA SER A 268 -12.08 21.83 -12.39
C SER A 268 -13.31 21.06 -12.89
N SER A 269 -13.67 21.20 -14.18
CA SER A 269 -14.71 20.42 -14.83
C SER A 269 -14.28 18.98 -15.17
N VAL A 270 -12.97 18.70 -15.17
CA VAL A 270 -12.44 17.36 -15.39
C VAL A 270 -12.76 16.48 -14.18
N ARG A 271 -13.38 15.33 -14.47
CA ARG A 271 -13.73 14.33 -13.47
C ARG A 271 -12.65 13.27 -13.42
N ILE A 272 -12.06 13.09 -12.24
CA ILE A 272 -11.18 11.97 -11.91
C ILE A 272 -11.89 11.05 -10.93
N GLY A 273 -11.60 9.75 -10.95
CA GLY A 273 -12.28 8.77 -10.12
C GLY A 273 -11.99 8.96 -8.63
N GLY A 274 -12.91 8.53 -7.77
CA GLY A 274 -12.78 8.71 -6.32
C GLY A 274 -12.99 10.15 -5.84
N GLN A 275 -13.48 11.06 -6.70
CA GLN A 275 -13.89 12.40 -6.28
C GLN A 275 -14.93 12.33 -5.14
N ASP A 276 -14.77 13.20 -4.14
CA ASP A 276 -15.66 13.38 -3.00
C ASP A 276 -15.66 12.17 -2.04
N GLN A 277 -14.60 12.05 -1.21
CA GLN A 277 -14.47 11.03 -0.16
C GLN A 277 -14.74 11.61 1.23
N VAL A 278 -15.29 10.79 2.13
CA VAL A 278 -15.34 11.09 3.56
C VAL A 278 -14.14 10.45 4.25
N LEU A 279 -13.37 11.26 4.98
CA LEU A 279 -12.15 10.83 5.63
C LEU A 279 -12.20 11.18 7.11
N LYS A 280 -11.90 10.22 7.99
CA LYS A 280 -11.60 10.47 9.40
C LYS A 280 -10.10 10.48 9.59
N ILE A 281 -9.54 11.62 10.01
CA ILE A 281 -8.10 11.76 10.24
C ILE A 281 -7.84 11.71 11.74
N PRO A 282 -7.15 10.68 12.27
CA PRO A 282 -6.91 10.56 13.70
C PRO A 282 -6.27 11.80 14.30
N ALA A 283 -6.68 12.12 15.53
CA ALA A 283 -6.21 13.33 16.20
C ALA A 283 -4.74 13.29 16.63
N VAL A 284 -4.18 12.07 16.63
CA VAL A 284 -2.81 11.77 17.04
C VAL A 284 -2.09 11.06 15.90
N PHE A 285 -0.92 11.60 15.56
CA PHE A 285 -0.05 11.10 14.52
C PHE A 285 1.37 11.00 15.07
N GLY A 286 2.18 10.09 14.53
CA GLY A 286 3.61 10.04 14.85
C GLY A 286 4.39 9.19 13.86
N VAL A 287 5.69 9.13 14.10
CA VAL A 287 6.63 8.36 13.29
C VAL A 287 7.57 7.60 14.22
N LEU A 288 7.79 6.32 13.93
CA LEU A 288 8.86 5.51 14.48
C LEU A 288 10.03 5.55 13.49
N GLU A 289 11.14 6.16 13.91
CA GLU A 289 12.30 6.42 13.06
C GLU A 289 13.35 5.30 13.19
N ASP A 290 14.45 5.39 12.44
CA ASP A 290 15.56 4.45 12.58
C ASP A 290 16.30 4.61 13.92
N ILE A 291 16.92 3.50 14.35
CA ILE A 291 17.82 3.49 15.49
C ILE A 291 19.07 4.28 15.10
N LEU A 292 19.38 5.31 15.89
CA LEU A 292 20.53 6.20 15.71
C LEU A 292 21.18 6.44 17.07
N ASP A 293 22.51 6.36 17.13
CA ASP A 293 23.31 6.65 18.32
C ASP A 293 22.82 5.91 19.58
N GLU A 294 22.56 4.61 19.49
CA GLU A 294 22.06 3.78 20.61
C GLU A 294 20.72 4.27 21.20
N THR A 295 19.91 4.96 20.38
CA THR A 295 18.56 5.40 20.75
C THR A 295 17.54 4.99 19.70
N GLN A 296 16.37 4.53 20.14
CA GLN A 296 15.18 4.48 19.32
C GLN A 296 14.52 5.86 19.34
N ARG A 297 14.33 6.44 18.15
CA ARG A 297 13.75 7.77 17.99
C ARG A 297 12.40 7.74 17.30
N GLY A 298 11.70 8.85 17.44
CA GLY A 298 10.48 9.15 16.74
C GLY A 298 9.91 10.47 17.24
N TRP A 299 8.65 10.71 16.90
CA TRP A 299 7.92 11.87 17.40
C TRP A 299 6.42 11.63 17.30
N VAL A 300 5.68 12.39 18.09
CA VAL A 300 4.22 12.40 18.10
C VAL A 300 3.69 13.82 18.03
N TYR A 301 2.52 13.95 17.43
CA TYR A 301 1.78 15.18 17.25
C TYR A 301 0.32 14.94 17.65
N ARG A 302 -0.28 15.95 18.28
CA ARG A 302 -1.70 15.98 18.63
C ARG A 302 -2.30 17.26 18.11
N HIS A 303 -3.37 17.17 17.35
CA HIS A 303 -3.97 18.39 16.81
C HIS A 303 -4.64 19.23 17.87
N GLY A 304 -4.44 20.55 17.77
CA GLY A 304 -5.05 21.54 18.66
C GLY A 304 -4.58 21.46 20.11
N GLN A 305 -3.64 20.59 20.43
CA GLN A 305 -3.13 20.33 21.78
C GLN A 305 -1.63 20.08 21.73
N SER A 306 -0.93 20.35 22.84
CA SER A 306 0.46 19.90 22.93
C SER A 306 0.50 18.36 22.97
N ALA A 307 1.39 17.76 22.18
CA ALA A 307 1.77 16.37 22.31
C ALA A 307 2.80 16.16 23.45
N GLU A 308 3.36 17.24 23.99
CA GLU A 308 4.26 17.19 25.13
C GLU A 308 3.55 16.53 26.33
N GLY A 309 4.17 15.50 26.89
CA GLY A 309 3.57 14.75 27.99
C GLY A 309 2.73 13.55 27.59
N LEU A 310 2.50 13.30 26.29
CA LEU A 310 1.95 12.02 25.86
C LEU A 310 2.89 10.90 26.28
N MET A 311 2.34 9.84 26.86
CA MET A 311 3.12 8.66 27.24
C MET A 311 3.13 7.68 26.06
N ILE A 312 4.34 7.32 25.64
CA ILE A 312 4.59 6.43 24.51
C ILE A 312 5.14 5.13 25.06
N ARG A 313 4.38 4.05 24.87
CA ARG A 313 4.83 2.70 25.20
C ARG A 313 5.73 2.23 24.07
N TYR A 314 6.99 2.01 24.40
CA TYR A 314 7.95 1.38 23.51
C TYR A 314 7.98 -0.12 23.80
N LYS A 315 7.64 -0.91 22.79
CA LYS A 315 7.66 -2.36 22.88
C LYS A 315 8.77 -2.95 22.02
N ILE A 316 9.47 -3.94 22.59
CA ILE A 316 10.38 -4.82 21.86
C ILE A 316 9.89 -6.25 22.05
N ASP A 317 9.69 -6.97 20.95
CA ASP A 317 9.15 -8.33 20.92
C ASP A 317 7.86 -8.48 21.74
N ASP A 318 6.91 -7.56 21.50
CA ASP A 318 5.60 -7.44 22.15
C ASP A 318 5.66 -7.16 23.67
N GLN A 319 6.85 -7.09 24.27
CA GLN A 319 7.06 -6.68 25.64
C GLN A 319 7.21 -5.15 25.71
N GLU A 320 6.44 -4.50 26.58
CA GLU A 320 6.74 -3.11 26.97
C GLU A 320 8.09 -3.07 27.69
N VAL A 321 9.08 -2.43 27.05
CA VAL A 321 10.44 -2.28 27.61
C VAL A 321 10.63 -0.93 28.26
N ALA A 322 9.89 0.08 27.80
CA ALA A 322 9.88 1.41 28.37
C ALA A 322 8.55 2.10 28.09
N THR A 323 8.15 2.97 29.01
CA THR A 323 7.12 3.97 28.76
C THR A 323 7.76 5.34 28.93
N VAL A 324 7.81 6.09 27.82
CA VAL A 324 8.59 7.32 27.72
C VAL A 324 7.65 8.48 27.46
N LYS A 325 7.89 9.57 28.16
CA LYS A 325 7.18 10.82 27.92
C LYS A 325 7.67 11.43 26.61
N ALA A 326 6.75 11.83 25.75
CA ALA A 326 7.08 12.63 24.58
C ALA A 326 7.46 14.04 25.04
N ASP A 327 8.76 14.29 25.19
CA ASP A 327 9.34 15.60 25.49
C ASP A 327 10.74 15.80 24.91
N TYR A 328 11.17 14.90 24.01
CA TYR A 328 12.46 15.04 23.35
C TYR A 328 12.42 16.23 22.38
N PRO A 329 13.37 17.19 22.46
CA PRO A 329 13.36 18.38 21.61
C PRO A 329 13.49 18.04 20.13
N ARG A 330 12.63 18.67 19.31
CA ARG A 330 12.57 18.49 17.85
C ARG A 330 12.27 19.81 17.16
N ASP A 331 13.29 20.67 17.11
CA ASP A 331 13.21 22.01 16.50
C ASP A 331 12.85 21.96 15.01
N ASP A 332 12.95 20.80 14.37
CA ASP A 332 12.58 20.56 12.97
C ASP A 332 11.06 20.37 12.75
N LEU A 333 10.29 20.04 13.79
CA LEU A 333 8.87 19.69 13.64
C LEU A 333 7.94 20.90 13.51
N GLU A 334 8.16 21.98 14.25
CA GLU A 334 7.35 23.19 14.07
C GLU A 334 7.51 23.81 12.68
N PRO A 335 8.74 23.96 12.13
CA PRO A 335 8.92 24.37 10.74
C PRO A 335 8.28 23.43 9.72
N ALA A 336 8.17 22.13 10.05
CA ALA A 336 7.47 21.13 9.24
C ALA A 336 5.93 21.17 9.38
N GLY A 337 5.40 22.11 10.17
CA GLY A 337 3.96 22.33 10.37
C GLY A 337 3.35 21.60 11.57
N PHE A 338 4.15 20.92 12.39
CA PHE A 338 3.70 20.17 13.56
C PHE A 338 3.92 20.95 14.85
N ILE A 339 3.28 22.10 14.96
CA ILE A 339 3.38 22.97 16.16
C ILE A 339 2.85 22.22 17.39
N GLY A 340 3.66 22.13 18.44
CA GLY A 340 3.33 21.37 19.65
C GLY A 340 3.53 19.85 19.52
N ALA A 341 4.16 19.36 18.44
CA ALA A 341 4.68 18.00 18.43
C ALA A 341 5.82 17.84 19.45
N ALA A 342 5.99 16.61 19.92
CA ALA A 342 7.03 16.26 20.86
C ALA A 342 7.79 15.04 20.35
N GLY A 343 9.12 15.10 20.45
CA GLY A 343 9.97 13.98 20.12
C GLY A 343 9.83 12.85 21.14
N VAL A 344 10.14 11.66 20.67
CA VAL A 344 10.29 10.46 21.48
C VAL A 344 11.74 10.01 21.29
N CYS A 345 12.45 9.84 22.40
CA CYS A 345 13.81 9.31 22.39
C CYS A 345 13.94 8.35 23.55
N VAL A 346 14.21 7.09 23.22
CA VAL A 346 14.33 6.01 24.18
C VAL A 346 15.72 5.41 24.01
N ALA A 347 16.51 5.38 25.08
CA ALA A 347 17.76 4.63 25.07
C ALA A 347 17.45 3.17 24.74
N LEU A 348 18.27 2.55 23.89
CA LEU A 348 18.14 1.11 23.70
C LEU A 348 18.38 0.41 25.03
N ASP A 349 17.60 -0.64 25.26
CA ASP A 349 17.77 -1.45 26.44
C ASP A 349 18.88 -2.47 26.19
N ASP A 350 19.93 -2.45 27.04
CA ASP A 350 21.11 -3.32 26.96
C ASP A 350 20.77 -4.80 26.79
N ARG A 351 19.59 -5.25 27.26
CA ARG A 351 19.10 -6.62 27.12
C ARG A 351 18.93 -7.05 25.66
N PHE A 352 18.78 -6.10 24.74
CA PHE A 352 18.55 -6.32 23.31
C PHE A 352 19.74 -5.87 22.45
N LEU A 353 20.87 -5.48 23.06
CA LEU A 353 22.12 -5.15 22.34
C LEU A 353 22.92 -6.40 21.99
N ASP A 354 22.27 -7.35 21.32
CA ASP A 354 22.74 -8.71 21.12
C ASP A 354 23.09 -9.04 19.65
N GLY A 355 23.00 -8.05 18.76
CA GLY A 355 23.22 -8.24 17.31
C GLY A 355 22.06 -8.90 16.57
N ASN A 356 20.97 -9.25 17.27
CA ASN A 356 19.82 -9.95 16.70
C ASN A 356 18.76 -8.98 16.18
N VAL A 357 17.80 -9.55 15.45
CA VAL A 357 16.65 -8.81 14.91
C VAL A 357 15.50 -8.87 15.92
N HIS A 358 14.95 -7.71 16.27
CA HIS A 358 13.80 -7.59 17.15
C HIS A 358 12.65 -6.83 16.49
N LYS A 359 11.43 -7.14 16.90
CA LYS A 359 10.22 -6.37 16.53
C LYS A 359 10.11 -5.16 17.45
N ILE A 360 9.94 -3.98 16.88
CA ILE A 360 9.80 -2.72 17.60
C ILE A 360 8.47 -2.04 17.29
N GLU A 361 7.87 -1.40 18.30
CA GLU A 361 6.57 -0.75 18.18
C GLU A 361 6.43 0.44 19.14
N PHE A 362 5.75 1.49 18.67
CA PHE A 362 5.26 2.59 19.50
C PHE A 362 3.74 2.58 19.58
N GLU A 363 3.22 2.68 20.79
CA GLU A 363 1.80 2.91 21.07
C GLU A 363 1.61 4.18 21.91
N VAL A 364 0.56 4.94 21.61
CA VAL A 364 0.22 6.14 22.37
C VAL A 364 -0.77 5.79 23.48
N GLU A 365 -0.39 5.99 24.72
CA GLU A 365 -1.24 5.66 25.87
C GLU A 365 -2.43 6.62 25.99
N GLY A 366 -3.61 6.08 26.30
CA GLY A 366 -4.81 6.88 26.59
C GLY A 366 -5.42 7.60 25.38
N VAL A 367 -5.12 7.14 24.17
CA VAL A 367 -5.69 7.63 22.91
C VAL A 367 -6.38 6.45 22.24
N ASP A 368 -7.60 6.61 21.71
CA ASP A 368 -8.34 5.49 21.11
C ASP A 368 -7.93 5.21 19.65
N GLU A 369 -7.53 6.25 18.91
CA GLU A 369 -7.12 6.15 17.50
C GLU A 369 -5.86 7.00 17.27
N TRP A 370 -4.82 6.36 16.75
CA TRP A 370 -3.57 7.00 16.38
C TRP A 370 -2.98 6.33 15.15
N VAL A 371 -2.07 7.03 14.47
CA VAL A 371 -1.24 6.42 13.41
C VAL A 371 0.22 6.71 13.71
N ILE A 372 1.01 5.65 13.94
CA ILE A 372 2.47 5.74 13.97
C ILE A 372 3.03 5.11 12.70
N GLU A 373 3.57 5.93 11.81
CA GLU A 373 4.25 5.44 10.62
C GLU A 373 5.51 4.64 11.00
N GLY A 374 5.75 3.49 10.36
CA GLY A 374 6.91 2.65 10.63
C GLY A 374 6.76 1.69 11.83
N SER A 375 5.56 1.57 12.41
CA SER A 375 5.28 0.74 13.59
C SER A 375 4.13 -0.25 13.32
N PRO A 376 4.26 -1.56 13.63
CA PRO A 376 5.47 -2.24 14.08
C PRO A 376 6.47 -2.49 12.94
N ARG A 377 7.75 -2.73 13.29
CA ARG A 377 8.81 -3.03 12.32
C ARG A 377 9.88 -3.94 12.92
N TYR A 378 10.55 -4.76 12.10
CA TYR A 378 11.72 -5.54 12.51
C TYR A 378 13.02 -4.78 12.22
N VAL A 379 13.91 -4.73 13.20
CA VAL A 379 15.22 -4.07 13.07
C VAL A 379 16.30 -4.88 13.77
N ARG A 380 17.50 -4.91 13.19
CA ARG A 380 18.68 -5.48 13.86
C ARG A 380 19.24 -4.49 14.87
N PHE A 381 19.36 -4.94 16.10
CA PHE A 381 20.00 -4.17 17.15
C PHE A 381 21.54 -4.32 17.06
N PRO A 382 22.30 -3.28 17.43
CA PRO A 382 23.75 -3.38 17.47
C PRO A 382 24.20 -4.34 18.59
N GLU A 383 25.35 -4.98 18.42
CA GLU A 383 25.99 -5.75 19.49
C GLU A 383 26.69 -4.78 20.46
N ALA A 384 26.54 -5.01 21.77
CA ALA A 384 27.20 -4.20 22.78
C ALA A 384 28.71 -4.15 22.55
N ALA A 385 29.30 -2.95 22.65
CA ALA A 385 30.75 -2.80 22.56
C ALA A 385 31.42 -3.64 23.68
N PRO A 386 32.53 -4.36 23.40
CA PRO A 386 33.22 -5.14 24.42
C PRO A 386 33.66 -4.20 25.55
N ARG A 387 33.20 -4.49 26.78
CA ARG A 387 33.63 -3.72 27.97
C ARG A 387 35.15 -3.74 28.04
N ALA A 388 35.77 -2.56 28.10
CA ALA A 388 37.19 -2.45 28.37
C ALA A 388 37.48 -3.16 29.71
N PRO A 389 38.57 -3.95 29.81
CA PRO A 389 38.90 -4.63 31.05
C PRO A 389 39.05 -3.58 32.16
N GLU A 390 38.32 -3.77 33.27
CA GLU A 390 38.45 -2.94 34.45
C GLU A 390 39.92 -2.95 34.87
N SER A 391 40.53 -1.76 34.88
CA SER A 391 41.89 -1.61 35.37
C SER A 391 41.88 -1.88 36.87
N THR A 392 42.32 -3.08 37.25
CA THR A 392 42.49 -3.55 38.63
C THR A 392 43.45 -2.70 39.44
#